data_AF-A0A1G9A8P0-F1
#
_entry.id   AF-A0A1G9A8P0-F1
#
_cell.length_a   1.000
_cell.length_b   1.000
_cell.length_c   1.000
_cell.angle_alpha   90.00
_cell.angle_beta   90.00
_cell.angle_gamma   90.00
#
_symmetry.space_group_name_H-M   'P 1'
#
loop_
_entity.id
_entity.type
_entity.pdbx_description
1 polymer ?
#
loop_
_entity_poly.entity_id
_entity_poly.type
_entity_poly.pdbx_seq_one_letter_code
_entity_poly.pdbx_strand_id
1 'polypeptide(L)' 'MPNLNIEVDQDEYDRLSEIKDAHGLTWKGMLLQGARSLDTDGPL' A
#
# COMPACT_ATOMS: atom_id res chain seq x y z
N MET A 1 11.80 -12.62 -11.74
CA MET A 1 10.87 -11.54 -11.33
C MET A 1 11.45 -10.91 -10.08
N PRO A 2 11.46 -9.57 -9.95
CA PRO A 2 11.91 -8.94 -8.72
C PRO A 2 10.92 -9.23 -7.58
N ASN A 3 11.44 -9.44 -6.38
CA ASN A 3 10.65 -9.58 -5.16
C ASN A 3 10.78 -8.32 -4.31
N LEU A 4 9.65 -7.82 -3.81
CA LEU A 4 9.58 -6.68 -2.90
C LEU A 4 9.12 -7.19 -1.54
N ASN A 5 9.95 -7.00 -0.51
CA ASN A 5 9.60 -7.25 0.88
C ASN A 5 9.52 -5.90 1.58
N ILE A 6 8.47 -5.69 2.36
CA ILE A 6 8.25 -4.46 3.13
C ILE A 6 8.15 -4.90 4.58
N GLU A 7 9.06 -4.41 5.42
CA GLU A 7 9.00 -4.57 6.86
C GLU A 7 8.23 -3.39 7.45
N VAL A 8 7.29 -3.69 8.33
CA VAL A 8 6.45 -2.74 9.07
C VAL A 8 6.33 -3.23 10.50
N ASP A 9 6.07 -2.33 11.43
CA ASP A 9 5.73 -2.73 12.79
C ASP A 9 4.29 -3.28 12.89
N GLN A 10 3.91 -3.75 14.09
CA GLN A 10 2.61 -4.36 14.30
C GLN A 10 1.45 -3.35 14.15
N ASP A 11 1.64 -2.12 14.63
CA ASP A 11 0.60 -1.09 14.58
C ASP A 11 0.36 -0.63 13.13
N GLU A 12 1.44 -0.48 12.36
CA GLU A 12 1.40 -0.23 10.93
C GLU A 12 0.73 -1.39 10.17
N TYR A 13 1.08 -2.63 10.49
CA TYR A 13 0.49 -3.81 9.86
C TYR A 13 -1.04 -3.85 10.07
N ASP A 14 -1.50 -3.68 11.31
CA ASP A 14 -2.91 -3.75 11.66
C ASP A 14 -3.70 -2.65 10.96
N ARG A 15 -3.20 -1.41 11.02
CA ARG A 15 -3.81 -0.27 10.33
C ARG A 15 -3.89 -0.48 8.82
N LEU A 16 -2.83 -0.96 8.19
CA LEU A 16 -2.83 -1.20 6.76
C LEU A 16 -3.74 -2.38 6.38
N SER A 17 -3.87 -3.39 7.24
CA SER A 17 -4.79 -4.51 7.03
C SER A 17 -6.24 -4.05 7.05
N GLU A 18 -6.61 -3.21 8.02
CA GLU A 18 -7.96 -2.63 8.10
C GLU A 18 -8.32 -1.83 6.85
N ILE A 19 -7.40 -0.97 6.38
CA ILE A 19 -7.60 -0.17 5.16
C ILE A 19 -7.75 -1.09 3.94
N LYS A 20 -6.86 -2.07 3.80
CA LYS A 20 -6.90 -3.03 2.70
C LYS A 20 -8.25 -3.76 2.67
N ASP A 21 -8.73 -4.25 3.81
CA ASP A 21 -9.98 -5.01 3.91
C ASP A 21 -11.21 -4.13 3.70
N ALA A 22 -11.25 -2.92 4.26
CA ALA A 22 -12.34 -1.97 4.09
C ALA A 22 -12.57 -1.58 2.62
N HIS A 23 -11.52 -1.62 1.79
CA HIS A 23 -11.59 -1.33 0.37
C HIS A 23 -11.57 -2.57 -0.54
N GLY A 24 -11.60 -3.79 0.02
CA GLY A 24 -11.59 -5.04 -0.75
C GLY A 24 -10.31 -5.25 -1.58
N LEU A 25 -9.17 -4.75 -1.10
CA LEU A 25 -7.90 -4.76 -1.82
C LEU A 25 -7.02 -5.96 -1.45
N THR A 26 -6.01 -6.20 -2.28
CA THR A 26 -4.83 -7.00 -1.90
C THR A 26 -3.71 -6.06 -1.48
N TRP A 27 -2.68 -6.56 -0.79
CA TRP A 27 -1.48 -5.78 -0.44
C TRP A 27 -0.84 -5.13 -1.68
N LYS A 28 -0.69 -5.91 -2.76
CA LYS A 28 -0.20 -5.41 -4.06
C LYS A 28 -1.12 -4.32 -4.63
N GLY A 29 -2.43 -4.53 -4.57
CA GLY A 29 -3.41 -3.56 -5.06
C GLY A 29 -3.32 -2.23 -4.32
N MET A 30 -3.24 -2.28 -2.99
CA MET A 30 -3.09 -1.12 -2.13
C MET A 30 -1.78 -0.35 -2.43
N LEU A 31 -0.64 -1.04 -2.54
CA LEU A 31 0.64 -0.42 -2.89
C LEU A 31 0.60 0.26 -4.27
N LEU A 32 0.02 -0.39 -5.27
CA LEU A 32 -0.11 0.19 -6.61
C LEU A 32 -1.06 1.41 -6.64
N GLN A 33 -2.10 1.41 -5.80
CA GLN A 33 -3.00 2.55 -5.68
C GLN A 33 -2.30 3.75 -5.04
N GLY A 34 -1.54 3.53 -3.97
CA GLY A 34 -0.72 4.58 -3.34
C GLY A 34 0.34 5.13 -4.29
N ALA A 35 1.00 4.28 -5.08
CA ALA A 35 1.95 4.73 -6.10
C ALA A 35 1.27 5.61 -7.17
N ARG A 36 0.08 5.22 -7.64
CA ARG A 36 -0.69 6.01 -8.62
C ARG A 36 -1.11 7.37 -8.07
N SER A 37 -1.53 7.45 -6.80
CA SER A 37 -1.92 8.73 -6.20
C SER A 37 -0.73 9.69 -6.11
N LEU A 38 0.47 9.18 -5.81
CA LEU A 38 1.70 9.99 -5.79
C LEU A 38 2.14 10.43 -7.19
N ASP A 39 1.89 9.62 -8.22
CA ASP A 39 2.22 9.92 -9.61
C ASP A 39 1.26 10.96 -10.22
N THR A 40 0.00 10.98 -9.78
CA THR A 40 -1.00 11.97 -10.24
C THR A 40 -0.78 13.39 -9.71
N ASP A 41 0.01 13.55 -8.65
CA ASP A 41 0.28 14.88 -8.06
C ASP A 41 1.48 15.62 -8.69
N GLY A 42 2.20 15.02 -9.66
CA GLY A 42 3.36 15.65 -10.32
C GLY A 42 4.51 15.98 -9.36
N PRO A 43 5.71 16.38 -9.85
CA PRO A 43 6.80 16.73 -8.95
C PRO A 43 6.42 17.98 -8.12
N LEU A 44 6.60 17.88 -6.80
CA LEU A 44 6.54 19.01 -5.85
C LEU A 44 7.46 20.16 -6.25
#